data_AF-A0A7W5KVG5-F1
#
_entry.id   AF-A0A7W5KVG5-F1
#
_cell.length_a   1.000
_cell.length_b   1.000
_cell.length_c   1.000
_cell.angle_alpha   90.00
_cell.angle_beta   90.00
_cell.angle_gamma   90.00
#
_symmetry.space_group_name_H-M   'P 1'
#
loop_
_entity.id
_entity.type
_entity.pdbx_description
1 polymer ?
#
loop_
_entity_poly.entity_id
_entity_poly.type
_entity_poly.pdbx_seq_one_letter_code
_entity_poly.pdbx_strand_id
1 'polypeptide(L)'
;MLNAATDCAGCFMSFLSSLVLFASTIPSMPSPPIGDEFPWNSKAVAPIIYEFSDYGGKSSTMKARITPESIQSWCANWHPGDASCAASREVDGKVYEARADCETGDLWTEDKHYRFDGPETENKDFYGYISMKDTETGKRVGMSNADRGREFGAMWLKLCPVGWPYNDTPVQPTFETEDRYGEFMGHNGSLMFHHQKQHIIVYSEPKASIAGSIKPETVLFRGWSVPNEWISGVAYTFKKGCDPAPYLVSGYDNGSLQLTLQGKAPVRDGCNVVGYSDKGPNAKLVFDRGE
;
A
#
# COMPACT_ATOMS: atom_id res chain seq x y z
N MET A 1 -58.22 -13.38 46.26
CA MET A 1 -57.40 -14.51 46.78
C MET A 1 -57.62 -15.71 45.89
N LEU A 2 -56.53 -16.28 45.35
CA LEU A 2 -56.28 -17.67 44.88
C LEU A 2 -57.34 -18.41 44.05
N ASN A 3 -57.05 -19.23 43.04
CA ASN A 3 -55.90 -19.56 42.19
C ASN A 3 -56.43 -20.60 41.16
N ALA A 4 -55.71 -20.75 40.04
CA ALA A 4 -55.38 -22.00 39.34
C ALA A 4 -55.79 -22.12 37.85
N ALA A 5 -54.74 -22.22 37.01
CA ALA A 5 -54.47 -23.15 35.88
C ALA A 5 -55.54 -23.33 34.77
N THR A 6 -55.24 -23.48 33.47
CA THR A 6 -54.12 -24.18 32.82
C THR A 6 -54.04 -23.83 31.32
N ASP A 7 -52.82 -23.78 30.77
CA ASP A 7 -52.34 -24.05 29.40
C ASP A 7 -53.23 -23.91 28.16
N CYS A 8 -52.69 -23.19 27.15
CA CYS A 8 -52.44 -23.84 25.87
C CYS A 8 -51.26 -23.19 25.14
N ALA A 9 -50.30 -24.04 24.80
CA ALA A 9 -49.07 -23.76 24.10
C ALA A 9 -49.28 -23.61 22.59
N GLY A 10 -48.35 -22.90 21.94
CA GLY A 10 -48.00 -23.14 20.53
C GLY A 10 -48.26 -21.97 19.58
N CYS A 11 -47.21 -21.17 19.33
CA CYS A 11 -46.52 -21.08 18.04
C CYS A 11 -45.63 -19.82 18.02
N PHE A 12 -44.44 -19.90 18.64
CA PHE A 12 -43.37 -18.96 18.33
C PHE A 12 -42.59 -19.51 17.13
N MET A 13 -42.91 -19.03 15.93
CA MET A 13 -42.02 -19.17 14.77
C MET A 13 -40.74 -18.40 15.05
N SER A 14 -39.69 -19.13 15.42
CA SER A 14 -38.34 -18.58 15.54
C SER A 14 -37.76 -18.44 14.13
N PHE A 15 -37.75 -17.21 13.60
CA PHE A 15 -36.96 -16.87 12.43
C PHE A 15 -35.48 -16.92 12.82
N LEU A 16 -34.85 -18.07 12.60
CA LEU A 16 -33.39 -18.18 12.55
C LEU A 16 -32.91 -17.45 11.29
N SER A 17 -32.71 -16.14 11.39
CA SER A 17 -31.87 -15.41 10.44
C SER A 17 -30.46 -15.99 10.51
N SER A 18 -30.09 -16.80 9.52
CA SER A 18 -28.72 -17.21 9.30
C SER A 18 -27.88 -15.96 9.00
N LEU A 19 -27.21 -15.42 10.01
CA LEU A 19 -26.11 -14.50 9.81
C LEU A 19 -25.00 -15.28 9.10
N VAL A 20 -24.93 -15.16 7.78
CA VAL A 20 -23.74 -15.54 7.02
C VAL A 20 -22.69 -14.49 7.37
N LEU A 21 -21.85 -14.81 8.35
CA LEU A 21 -20.61 -14.08 8.59
C LEU A 21 -19.72 -14.29 7.36
N PHE A 22 -19.80 -13.40 6.37
CA PHE A 22 -18.73 -13.23 5.41
C PHE A 22 -17.53 -12.77 6.23
N ALA A 23 -16.62 -13.69 6.55
CA ALA A 23 -15.30 -13.32 7.00
C ALA A 23 -14.74 -12.40 5.92
N SER A 24 -14.63 -11.10 6.24
CA SER A 24 -13.97 -10.13 5.37
C SER A 24 -12.49 -10.52 5.36
N THR A 25 -12.13 -11.46 4.49
CA THR A 25 -10.74 -11.80 4.26
C THR A 25 -10.14 -10.57 3.62
N ILE A 26 -9.37 -9.81 4.40
CA ILE A 26 -8.48 -8.80 3.85
C ILE A 26 -7.74 -9.49 2.70
N PRO A 27 -7.75 -8.93 1.47
CA PRO A 27 -7.02 -9.50 0.36
C PRO A 27 -5.62 -9.86 0.83
N SER A 28 -5.15 -11.07 0.50
CA SER A 28 -3.78 -11.47 0.83
C SER A 28 -2.83 -10.35 0.44
N MET A 29 -1.84 -10.05 1.26
CA MET A 29 -0.80 -9.07 0.94
C MET A 29 0.26 -9.70 0.02
N PRO A 30 0.92 -8.90 -0.84
CA PRO A 30 2.02 -9.43 -1.65
C PRO A 30 3.20 -9.78 -0.76
N SER A 31 4.19 -10.50 -1.30
CA SER A 31 5.44 -10.73 -0.58
C SER A 31 6.08 -9.39 -0.18
N PRO A 32 6.60 -9.27 1.06
CA PRO A 32 7.23 -8.03 1.50
C PRO A 32 8.50 -7.75 0.69
N PRO A 33 8.88 -6.46 0.56
CA PRO A 33 10.02 -6.04 -0.24
C PRO A 33 11.36 -6.25 0.48
N ILE A 34 11.70 -7.51 0.78
CA ILE A 34 13.01 -7.88 1.34
C ILE A 34 14.11 -7.55 0.31
N GLY A 35 15.17 -6.88 0.77
CA GLY A 35 16.27 -6.39 -0.06
C GLY A 35 16.11 -4.95 -0.53
N ASP A 36 14.95 -4.32 -0.31
CA ASP A 36 14.79 -2.88 -0.55
C ASP A 36 15.53 -2.05 0.51
N GLU A 37 15.79 -0.79 0.16
CA GLU A 37 16.26 0.21 1.11
C GLU A 37 15.20 0.51 2.18
N PHE A 38 15.63 0.53 3.43
CA PHE A 38 14.90 1.08 4.55
C PHE A 38 14.85 2.61 4.38
N PRO A 39 13.67 3.25 4.35
CA PRO A 39 13.57 4.70 4.26
C PRO A 39 14.38 5.37 5.36
N TRP A 40 15.42 6.08 4.96
CA TRP A 40 16.45 6.62 5.85
C TRP A 40 16.89 8.01 5.38
N ASN A 41 17.69 8.67 6.21
CA ASN A 41 18.34 9.94 5.87
C ASN A 41 19.08 9.84 4.52
N SER A 42 18.64 10.65 3.56
CA SER A 42 19.18 10.71 2.19
C SER A 42 20.68 11.01 2.09
N LYS A 43 21.31 11.54 3.16
CA LYS A 43 22.75 11.82 3.21
C LYS A 43 23.57 10.69 3.86
N ALA A 44 22.94 9.61 4.28
CA ALA A 44 23.60 8.47 4.91
C ALA A 44 23.41 7.20 4.07
N VAL A 45 24.23 6.19 4.35
CA VAL A 45 24.06 4.85 3.75
C VAL A 45 22.72 4.29 4.19
N ALA A 46 21.86 3.94 3.22
CA ALA A 46 20.57 3.34 3.52
C ALA A 46 20.77 1.90 4.04
N PRO A 47 20.14 1.53 5.17
CA PRO A 47 20.06 0.15 5.61
C PRO A 47 19.24 -0.68 4.60
N ILE A 48 19.55 -1.96 4.44
CA ILE A 48 18.80 -2.89 3.60
C ILE A 48 17.89 -3.74 4.46
N ILE A 49 16.62 -3.82 4.07
CA ILE A 49 15.61 -4.58 4.79
C ILE A 49 15.86 -6.07 4.60
N TYR A 50 15.99 -6.80 5.71
CA TYR A 50 16.25 -8.24 5.70
C TYR A 50 15.15 -9.05 6.37
N GLU A 51 14.21 -8.41 7.07
CA GLU A 51 13.12 -9.07 7.78
C GLU A 51 11.87 -8.19 7.76
N PHE A 52 10.71 -8.83 7.54
CA PHE A 52 9.39 -8.26 7.75
C PHE A 52 8.55 -9.24 8.56
N SER A 53 7.64 -8.73 9.40
CA SER A 53 6.55 -9.52 9.94
C SER A 53 5.23 -8.76 9.85
N ASP A 54 4.12 -9.51 9.71
CA ASP A 54 2.76 -8.98 9.57
C ASP A 54 2.63 -7.84 8.53
N TYR A 55 3.24 -8.02 7.35
CA TYR A 55 3.31 -6.99 6.33
C TYR A 55 1.92 -6.49 5.91
N GLY A 56 1.67 -5.18 6.05
CA GLY A 56 0.35 -4.58 5.83
C GLY A 56 -0.68 -4.90 6.92
N GLY A 57 -0.29 -5.49 8.04
CA GLY A 57 -1.18 -5.81 9.15
C GLY A 57 -1.18 -4.76 10.27
N LYS A 58 -1.71 -5.17 11.43
CA LYS A 58 -1.83 -4.32 12.65
C LYS A 58 -0.54 -4.28 13.47
N SER A 59 0.41 -5.13 13.12
CA SER A 59 1.72 -5.27 13.75
C SER A 59 2.83 -5.36 12.72
N SER A 60 2.64 -4.70 11.57
CA SER A 60 3.62 -4.65 10.47
C SER A 60 4.95 -4.14 11.00
N THR A 61 6.02 -4.90 10.80
CA THR A 61 7.38 -4.53 11.22
C THR A 61 8.35 -4.79 10.10
N MET A 62 9.41 -3.99 10.05
CA MET A 62 10.56 -4.21 9.19
C MET A 62 11.85 -3.97 9.96
N LYS A 63 12.84 -4.83 9.71
CA LYS A 63 14.19 -4.66 10.23
C LYS A 63 15.19 -4.60 9.11
N ALA A 64 16.17 -3.71 9.27
CA ALA A 64 17.19 -3.45 8.29
C ALA A 64 18.57 -3.28 8.94
N ARG A 65 19.61 -3.46 8.14
CA ARG A 65 21.01 -3.25 8.55
C ARG A 65 21.79 -2.67 7.39
N ILE A 66 22.84 -1.91 7.67
CA ILE A 66 23.78 -1.51 6.62
C ILE A 66 24.50 -2.78 6.12
N THR A 67 24.73 -2.87 4.81
CA THR A 67 25.46 -3.99 4.21
C THR A 67 26.64 -3.47 3.40
N PRO A 68 27.65 -4.32 3.10
CA PRO A 68 28.73 -3.91 2.21
C PRO A 68 28.22 -3.42 0.85
N GLU A 69 27.17 -4.04 0.32
CA GLU A 69 26.55 -3.67 -0.95
C GLU A 69 25.87 -2.29 -0.87
N SER A 70 25.18 -1.98 0.25
CA SER A 70 24.55 -0.66 0.39
C SER A 70 25.58 0.46 0.57
N ILE A 71 26.70 0.19 1.24
CA ILE A 71 27.85 1.11 1.30
C ILE A 71 28.41 1.36 -0.10
N GLN A 72 28.63 0.30 -0.90
CA GLN A 72 29.14 0.42 -2.26
C GLN A 72 28.20 1.24 -3.15
N SER A 73 26.89 0.95 -3.11
CA SER A 73 25.88 1.68 -3.86
C SER A 73 25.87 3.17 -3.48
N TRP A 74 25.86 3.47 -2.19
CA TRP A 74 25.89 4.85 -1.70
C TRP A 74 27.16 5.59 -2.12
N CYS A 75 28.34 4.97 -1.99
CA CYS A 75 29.61 5.56 -2.40
C CYS A 75 29.68 5.83 -3.91
N ALA A 76 29.20 4.90 -4.73
CA ALA A 76 29.17 5.07 -6.18
C ALA A 76 28.32 6.29 -6.59
N ASN A 77 27.24 6.57 -5.86
CA ASN A 77 26.32 7.66 -6.14
C ASN A 77 26.79 9.01 -5.56
N TRP A 78 27.27 9.03 -4.31
CA TRP A 78 27.58 10.28 -3.59
C TRP A 78 29.06 10.67 -3.62
N HIS A 79 29.95 9.72 -3.86
CA HIS A 79 31.39 9.91 -3.95
C HIS A 79 31.97 9.25 -5.22
N PRO A 80 31.45 9.60 -6.41
CA PRO A 80 31.88 8.96 -7.65
C PRO A 80 33.38 9.19 -7.87
N GLY A 81 34.12 8.09 -8.12
CA GLY A 81 35.56 8.12 -8.36
C GLY A 81 36.45 8.04 -7.10
N ASP A 82 35.87 8.09 -5.90
CA ASP A 82 36.61 7.87 -4.66
C ASP A 82 36.70 6.37 -4.34
N ALA A 83 37.80 5.75 -4.75
CA ALA A 83 38.07 4.33 -4.50
C ALA A 83 38.20 3.99 -2.99
N SER A 84 38.37 4.99 -2.13
CA SER A 84 38.53 4.80 -0.68
C SER A 84 37.20 4.91 0.10
N CYS A 85 36.14 5.42 -0.52
CA CYS A 85 34.86 5.67 0.16
C CYS A 85 34.30 4.39 0.79
N ALA A 86 34.21 3.30 0.03
CA ALA A 86 33.67 2.04 0.55
C ALA A 86 34.64 1.36 1.53
N ALA A 87 35.95 1.43 1.26
CA ALA A 87 36.98 0.80 2.09
C ALA A 87 37.14 1.47 3.47
N SER A 88 36.77 2.74 3.59
CA SER A 88 36.85 3.51 4.83
C SER A 88 35.58 3.43 5.70
N ARG A 89 34.58 2.66 5.28
CA ARG A 89 33.30 2.50 5.97
C ARG A 89 33.14 1.07 6.46
N GLU A 90 32.84 0.94 7.74
CA GLU A 90 32.50 -0.34 8.34
C GLU A 90 30.99 -0.54 8.36
N VAL A 91 30.58 -1.80 8.24
CA VAL A 91 29.21 -2.21 8.54
C VAL A 91 29.07 -2.16 10.06
N ASP A 92 28.20 -1.29 10.57
CA ASP A 92 27.83 -1.35 11.97
C ASP A 92 26.86 -2.52 12.21
N GLY A 93 26.92 -3.11 13.40
CA GLY A 93 25.98 -4.16 13.81
C GLY A 93 24.59 -3.62 14.15
N LYS A 94 24.28 -2.36 13.80
CA LYS A 94 23.05 -1.69 14.22
C LYS A 94 21.87 -2.26 13.44
N VAL A 95 20.84 -2.65 14.17
CA VAL A 95 19.55 -2.99 13.60
C VAL A 95 18.67 -1.75 13.60
N TYR A 96 18.18 -1.39 12.42
CA TYR A 96 17.19 -0.34 12.21
C TYR A 96 15.83 -1.01 12.18
N GLU A 97 14.88 -0.46 12.92
CA GLU A 97 13.54 -1.04 13.05
C GLU A 97 12.47 0.05 12.90
N ALA A 98 11.39 -0.34 12.25
CA ALA A 98 10.15 0.42 12.21
C ALA A 98 8.96 -0.53 12.30
N ARG A 99 7.89 -0.04 12.93
CA ARG A 99 6.62 -0.74 13.09
C ARG A 99 5.47 0.15 12.68
N ALA A 100 4.42 -0.42 12.11
CA ALA A 100 3.16 0.27 11.87
C ALA A 100 1.95 -0.57 12.27
N ASP A 101 0.87 0.12 12.61
CA ASP A 101 -0.47 -0.44 12.61
C ASP A 101 -1.21 0.17 11.41
N CYS A 102 -1.35 -0.62 10.35
CA CYS A 102 -1.97 -0.17 9.10
C CYS A 102 -3.48 0.09 9.24
N GLU A 103 -4.12 -0.37 10.32
CA GLU A 103 -5.53 -0.09 10.59
C GLU A 103 -5.72 1.30 11.21
N THR A 104 -4.89 1.64 12.20
CA THR A 104 -5.06 2.87 13.01
C THR A 104 -4.25 4.06 12.49
N GLY A 105 -3.27 3.83 11.61
CA GLY A 105 -2.39 4.89 11.13
C GLY A 105 -1.13 5.09 11.97
N ASP A 106 -0.86 4.23 12.96
CA ASP A 106 0.27 4.40 13.85
C ASP A 106 1.58 3.95 13.22
N LEU A 107 2.66 4.69 13.48
CA LEU A 107 4.02 4.39 13.06
C LEU A 107 4.98 4.59 14.24
N TRP A 108 5.85 3.62 14.48
CA TRP A 108 6.90 3.68 15.50
C TRP A 108 8.26 3.46 14.86
N THR A 109 9.22 4.31 15.22
CA THR A 109 10.63 4.16 14.86
C THR A 109 11.48 5.00 15.80
N GLU A 110 12.70 4.56 16.10
CA GLU A 110 13.66 5.30 16.96
C GLU A 110 13.04 5.77 18.29
N ASP A 111 12.28 4.88 18.95
CA ASP A 111 11.56 5.14 20.21
C ASP A 111 10.52 6.27 20.15
N LYS A 112 10.18 6.73 18.94
CA LYS A 112 9.15 7.74 18.69
C LYS A 112 7.89 7.13 18.13
N HIS A 113 6.79 7.83 18.36
CA HIS A 113 5.46 7.45 17.90
C HIS A 113 4.87 8.57 17.04
N TYR A 114 4.43 8.18 15.86
CA TYR A 114 3.82 9.03 14.87
C TYR A 114 2.44 8.49 14.48
N ARG A 115 1.59 9.38 13.98
CA ARG A 115 0.28 9.06 13.42
C ARG A 115 0.19 9.61 12.01
N PHE A 116 -0.29 8.79 11.08
CA PHE A 116 -0.67 9.21 9.74
C PHE A 116 -1.63 10.40 9.80
N ASP A 117 -1.37 11.44 9.01
CA ASP A 117 -2.12 12.69 9.06
C ASP A 117 -2.52 13.21 7.66
N GLY A 118 -2.72 12.29 6.72
CA GLY A 118 -3.20 12.57 5.37
C GLY A 118 -2.13 13.20 4.46
N PRO A 119 -2.55 13.75 3.31
CA PRO A 119 -1.65 14.44 2.40
C PRO A 119 -1.19 15.79 2.97
N GLU A 120 0.03 16.17 2.62
CA GLU A 120 0.56 17.51 2.76
C GLU A 120 -0.16 18.47 1.82
N THR A 121 -0.72 19.54 2.35
CA THR A 121 -1.57 20.48 1.61
C THR A 121 -1.12 21.93 1.72
N GLU A 122 -0.19 22.22 2.63
CA GLU A 122 0.27 23.57 2.94
C GLU A 122 1.63 23.84 2.28
N ASN A 123 2.54 22.86 2.32
CA ASN A 123 3.84 22.98 1.70
C ASN A 123 3.78 22.66 0.20
N LYS A 124 3.92 23.70 -0.63
CA LYS A 124 3.84 23.59 -2.10
C LYS A 124 4.94 22.71 -2.71
N ASP A 125 6.10 22.63 -2.08
CA ASP A 125 7.23 21.82 -2.60
C ASP A 125 7.02 20.32 -2.34
N PHE A 126 6.14 19.99 -1.39
CA PHE A 126 5.87 18.60 -0.98
C PHE A 126 4.38 18.28 -0.99
N TYR A 127 3.61 19.00 -1.81
CA TYR A 127 2.17 18.81 -1.89
C TYR A 127 1.83 17.37 -2.28
N GLY A 128 0.93 16.75 -1.53
CA GLY A 128 0.49 15.37 -1.75
C GLY A 128 1.38 14.29 -1.13
N TYR A 129 2.53 14.63 -0.54
CA TYR A 129 3.28 13.67 0.27
C TYR A 129 2.47 13.26 1.51
N ILE A 130 2.74 12.08 2.06
CA ILE A 130 2.15 11.68 3.35
C ILE A 130 2.75 12.54 4.45
N SER A 131 1.89 13.23 5.18
CA SER A 131 2.22 13.92 6.42
C SER A 131 2.04 12.99 7.61
N MET A 132 2.98 13.09 8.55
CA MET A 132 2.92 12.40 9.83
C MET A 132 2.78 13.43 10.94
N LYS A 133 2.07 13.08 12.00
CA LYS A 133 1.93 13.86 13.22
C LYS A 133 2.68 13.15 14.34
N ASP A 134 3.56 13.89 15.02
CA ASP A 134 4.21 13.43 16.23
C ASP A 134 3.16 13.36 17.35
N THR A 135 2.97 12.18 17.95
CA THR A 135 1.86 11.95 18.89
C THR A 135 2.12 12.55 20.27
N GLU A 136 3.38 12.81 20.62
CA GLU A 136 3.75 13.46 21.88
C GLU A 136 3.49 14.97 21.81
N THR A 137 3.89 15.61 20.72
CA THR A 137 3.72 17.06 20.54
C THR A 137 2.38 17.45 19.93
N GLY A 138 1.70 16.51 19.27
CA GLY A 138 0.48 16.74 18.51
C GLY A 138 0.68 17.56 17.22
N LYS A 139 1.92 17.82 16.82
CA LYS A 139 2.24 18.65 15.66
C LYS A 139 2.57 17.78 14.43
N ARG A 140 2.19 18.27 13.25
CA ARG A 140 2.71 17.73 11.98
C ARG A 140 4.23 17.84 11.96
N VAL A 141 4.88 16.76 11.55
CA VAL A 141 6.33 16.71 11.33
C VAL A 141 6.64 17.46 10.04
N GLY A 142 7.61 18.36 10.07
CA GLY A 142 8.03 19.12 8.89
C GLY A 142 8.57 18.20 7.78
N MET A 143 8.47 18.66 6.53
CA MET A 143 8.89 17.89 5.35
C MET A 143 10.37 18.05 4.98
N SER A 144 11.09 18.92 5.69
CA SER A 144 12.52 19.15 5.43
C SER A 144 13.35 17.91 5.75
N ASN A 145 14.58 17.84 5.22
CA ASN A 145 15.50 16.76 5.57
C ASN A 145 15.88 16.76 7.07
N ALA A 146 15.79 17.91 7.75
CA ALA A 146 16.07 17.99 9.19
C ALA A 146 14.91 17.44 10.02
N ASP A 147 13.67 17.69 9.58
CA ASP A 147 12.45 17.27 10.27
C ASP A 147 12.08 15.81 9.95
N ARG A 148 12.49 15.30 8.78
CA ARG A 148 12.34 13.90 8.32
C ARG A 148 10.90 13.45 8.06
N GLY A 149 9.91 14.35 7.95
CA GLY A 149 8.52 13.98 7.66
C GLY A 149 8.35 13.12 6.40
N ARG A 150 9.08 13.45 5.31
CA ARG A 150 9.06 12.64 4.07
C ARG A 150 9.58 11.22 4.27
N GLU A 151 10.59 11.07 5.12
CA GLU A 151 11.15 9.75 5.45
C GLU A 151 10.10 8.90 6.19
N PHE A 152 9.40 9.49 7.16
CA PHE A 152 8.35 8.77 7.89
C PHE A 152 7.15 8.43 7.00
N GLY A 153 6.77 9.30 6.06
CA GLY A 153 5.75 8.99 5.05
C GLY A 153 6.18 7.82 4.14
N ALA A 154 7.44 7.79 3.70
CA ALA A 154 7.98 6.66 2.93
C ALA A 154 8.07 5.37 3.77
N MET A 155 8.43 5.48 5.05
CA MET A 155 8.46 4.38 6.01
C MET A 155 7.08 3.78 6.21
N TRP A 156 6.05 4.62 6.35
CA TRP A 156 4.66 4.20 6.38
C TRP A 156 4.30 3.37 5.15
N LEU A 157 4.58 3.84 3.93
CA LEU A 157 4.26 3.09 2.71
C LEU A 157 5.07 1.80 2.54
N LYS A 158 6.28 1.76 3.09
CA LYS A 158 7.09 0.55 3.10
C LYS A 158 6.51 -0.53 4.02
N LEU A 159 5.79 -0.15 5.08
CA LEU A 159 5.11 -1.06 6.03
C LEU A 159 3.63 -1.32 5.67
N CYS A 160 2.95 -0.33 5.10
CA CYS A 160 1.52 -0.27 4.79
C CYS A 160 1.33 0.15 3.32
N PRO A 161 1.59 -0.74 2.34
CA PRO A 161 1.74 -0.39 0.93
C PRO A 161 0.44 0.02 0.24
N VAL A 162 -0.68 -0.01 0.94
CA VAL A 162 -1.99 0.32 0.38
C VAL A 162 -2.39 1.78 0.62
N GLY A 163 -1.47 2.59 1.16
CA GLY A 163 -1.62 4.04 1.28
C GLY A 163 -2.32 4.47 2.55
N TRP A 164 -3.64 4.36 2.58
CA TRP A 164 -4.45 4.88 3.69
C TRP A 164 -4.54 3.91 4.89
N PRO A 165 -4.65 4.42 6.13
CA PRO A 165 -5.09 3.63 7.27
C PRO A 165 -6.46 2.97 7.01
N TYR A 166 -6.66 1.75 7.49
CA TYR A 166 -7.86 0.98 7.12
C TYR A 166 -9.14 1.52 7.75
N ASN A 167 -9.02 2.18 8.91
CA ASN A 167 -10.14 2.88 9.53
C ASN A 167 -10.59 4.11 8.72
N ASP A 168 -9.69 4.70 7.94
CA ASP A 168 -9.99 5.87 7.11
C ASP A 168 -10.48 5.44 5.72
N THR A 169 -9.84 4.44 5.12
CA THR A 169 -10.22 3.85 3.83
C THR A 169 -10.14 2.33 3.89
N PRO A 170 -11.28 1.65 4.10
CA PRO A 170 -11.32 0.19 4.26
C PRO A 170 -10.73 -0.57 3.08
N VAL A 171 -10.02 -1.66 3.38
CA VAL A 171 -9.46 -2.55 2.37
C VAL A 171 -10.54 -3.51 1.88
N GLN A 172 -11.07 -3.29 0.69
CA GLN A 172 -12.12 -4.13 0.11
C GLN A 172 -11.81 -4.50 -1.35
N PRO A 173 -12.35 -5.61 -1.87
CA PRO A 173 -12.20 -5.98 -3.28
C PRO A 173 -12.87 -4.99 -4.25
N THR A 174 -13.84 -4.22 -3.77
CA THR A 174 -14.53 -3.16 -4.49
C THR A 174 -14.39 -1.84 -3.73
N PHE A 175 -14.42 -0.73 -4.44
CA PHE A 175 -14.40 0.59 -3.82
C PHE A 175 -15.37 1.51 -4.55
N GLU A 176 -16.30 2.10 -3.81
CA GLU A 176 -17.28 3.05 -4.30
C GLU A 176 -17.39 4.20 -3.29
N THR A 177 -17.56 5.43 -3.78
CA THR A 177 -17.73 6.60 -2.94
C THR A 177 -18.61 7.64 -3.62
N GLU A 178 -19.42 8.35 -2.84
CA GLU A 178 -20.26 9.45 -3.32
C GLU A 178 -19.42 10.66 -3.78
N ASP A 179 -18.25 10.88 -3.17
CA ASP A 179 -17.31 11.94 -3.53
C ASP A 179 -16.36 11.47 -4.66
N ARG A 180 -16.96 11.23 -5.83
CA ARG A 180 -16.25 10.74 -7.01
C ARG A 180 -15.39 11.83 -7.64
N TYR A 181 -14.25 12.11 -7.00
CA TYR A 181 -13.20 13.02 -7.50
C TYR A 181 -12.06 12.22 -8.15
N GLY A 182 -11.81 12.46 -9.43
CA GLY A 182 -10.84 11.68 -10.17
C GLY A 182 -10.93 11.83 -11.68
N GLU A 183 -10.35 10.86 -12.38
CA GLU A 183 -10.29 10.81 -13.84
C GLU A 183 -10.63 9.41 -14.37
N PHE A 184 -11.20 9.37 -15.57
CA PHE A 184 -11.34 8.13 -16.34
C PHE A 184 -10.06 7.84 -17.11
N MET A 185 -9.72 6.55 -17.21
CA MET A 185 -8.54 6.09 -17.95
C MET A 185 -8.83 4.77 -18.68
N GLY A 186 -8.27 4.60 -19.87
CA GLY A 186 -8.27 3.32 -20.58
C GLY A 186 -7.23 2.35 -19.99
N HIS A 187 -7.58 1.07 -19.84
CA HIS A 187 -6.63 0.03 -19.49
C HIS A 187 -7.01 -1.32 -20.10
N ASN A 188 -6.18 -1.84 -21.00
CA ASN A 188 -6.35 -3.19 -21.60
C ASN A 188 -7.74 -3.43 -22.21
N GLY A 189 -8.36 -2.37 -22.76
CA GLY A 189 -9.70 -2.36 -23.37
C GLY A 189 -10.86 -2.24 -22.39
N SER A 190 -10.60 -2.01 -21.10
CA SER A 190 -11.61 -1.64 -20.09
C SER A 190 -11.50 -0.14 -19.77
N LEU A 191 -12.60 0.46 -19.34
CA LEU A 191 -12.60 1.80 -18.75
C LEU A 191 -12.34 1.69 -17.24
N MET A 192 -11.41 2.49 -16.75
CA MET A 192 -11.02 2.58 -15.35
C MET A 192 -11.42 3.94 -14.79
N PHE A 193 -11.57 4.02 -13.48
CA PHE A 193 -11.69 5.29 -12.77
C PHE A 193 -10.64 5.37 -11.67
N HIS A 194 -9.87 6.45 -11.64
CA HIS A 194 -8.88 6.75 -10.61
C HIS A 194 -9.46 7.71 -9.58
N HIS A 195 -9.83 7.19 -8.42
CA HIS A 195 -10.21 7.99 -7.26
C HIS A 195 -8.96 8.68 -6.69
N GLN A 196 -8.69 9.89 -7.15
CA GLN A 196 -7.44 10.61 -6.85
C GLN A 196 -7.30 10.95 -5.36
N LYS A 197 -8.41 11.22 -4.65
CA LYS A 197 -8.39 11.49 -3.20
C LYS A 197 -7.99 10.26 -2.38
N GLN A 198 -8.45 9.08 -2.79
CA GLN A 198 -8.20 7.82 -2.07
C GLN A 198 -7.03 7.03 -2.65
N HIS A 199 -6.45 7.47 -3.78
CA HIS A 199 -5.38 6.79 -4.50
C HIS A 199 -5.74 5.33 -4.88
N ILE A 200 -6.97 5.14 -5.36
CA ILE A 200 -7.53 3.84 -5.75
C ILE A 200 -7.94 3.89 -7.22
N ILE A 201 -7.60 2.84 -7.98
CA ILE A 201 -8.04 2.66 -9.36
C ILE A 201 -8.98 1.46 -9.42
N VAL A 202 -10.19 1.69 -9.92
CA VAL A 202 -11.24 0.67 -10.06
C VAL A 202 -11.65 0.47 -11.51
N TYR A 203 -12.16 -0.71 -11.83
CA TYR A 203 -12.84 -0.94 -13.11
C TYR A 203 -14.17 -0.19 -13.13
N SER A 204 -14.31 0.82 -13.98
CA SER A 204 -15.61 1.46 -14.20
C SER A 204 -16.45 0.63 -15.18
N GLU A 205 -15.87 0.29 -16.34
CA GLU A 205 -16.50 -0.55 -17.34
C GLU A 205 -15.55 -1.69 -17.75
N PRO A 206 -15.64 -2.87 -17.10
CA PRO A 206 -14.86 -4.03 -17.51
C PRO A 206 -15.22 -4.45 -18.94
N LYS A 207 -14.20 -4.72 -19.77
CA LYS A 207 -14.43 -5.23 -21.13
C LYS A 207 -15.25 -6.52 -21.15
N ALA A 208 -15.98 -6.75 -22.23
CA ALA A 208 -16.93 -7.86 -22.36
C ALA A 208 -16.32 -9.23 -22.02
N SER A 209 -15.06 -9.48 -22.40
CA SER A 209 -14.40 -10.77 -22.15
C SER A 209 -14.08 -11.06 -20.67
N ILE A 210 -14.12 -10.04 -19.79
CA ILE A 210 -13.86 -10.20 -18.35
C ILE A 210 -15.05 -9.79 -17.46
N ALA A 211 -16.07 -9.12 -18.01
CA ALA A 211 -17.25 -8.63 -17.28
C ALA A 211 -18.06 -9.73 -16.55
N GLY A 212 -17.91 -10.99 -16.97
CA GLY A 212 -18.47 -12.15 -16.27
C GLY A 212 -17.80 -12.44 -14.92
N SER A 213 -16.55 -12.01 -14.71
CA SER A 213 -15.74 -12.29 -13.52
C SER A 213 -15.32 -11.05 -12.75
N ILE A 214 -15.16 -9.91 -13.43
CA ILE A 214 -14.82 -8.62 -12.84
C ILE A 214 -16.03 -7.71 -13.01
N LYS A 215 -16.51 -7.14 -11.91
CA LYS A 215 -17.66 -6.24 -11.89
C LYS A 215 -17.19 -4.78 -11.83
N PRO A 216 -18.05 -3.81 -12.22
CA PRO A 216 -17.79 -2.41 -11.92
C PRO A 216 -17.39 -2.22 -10.45
N GLU A 217 -16.57 -1.19 -10.19
CA GLU A 217 -16.00 -0.82 -8.90
C GLU A 217 -15.00 -1.83 -8.30
N THR A 218 -14.64 -2.91 -9.03
CA THR A 218 -13.57 -3.83 -8.59
C THR A 218 -12.22 -3.09 -8.57
N VAL A 219 -11.49 -3.18 -7.46
CA VAL A 219 -10.20 -2.50 -7.25
C VAL A 219 -9.09 -3.20 -8.06
N LEU A 220 -8.47 -2.48 -9.00
CA LEU A 220 -7.27 -2.94 -9.70
C LEU A 220 -6.00 -2.53 -8.97
N PHE A 221 -5.98 -1.34 -8.38
CA PHE A 221 -4.83 -0.78 -7.67
C PHE A 221 -5.28 0.05 -6.46
N ARG A 222 -4.48 0.01 -5.39
CA ARG A 222 -4.56 0.94 -4.27
C ARG A 222 -3.17 1.24 -3.73
N GLY A 223 -2.93 2.48 -3.34
CA GLY A 223 -1.61 2.91 -2.89
C GLY A 223 -1.58 4.37 -2.51
N TRP A 224 -0.51 5.05 -2.89
CA TRP A 224 -0.35 6.49 -2.73
C TRP A 224 0.24 7.10 -3.98
N SER A 225 -0.29 8.24 -4.39
CA SER A 225 0.19 8.99 -5.56
C SER A 225 0.51 10.41 -5.14
N VAL A 226 1.76 10.82 -5.36
CA VAL A 226 2.15 12.23 -5.25
C VAL A 226 1.94 12.90 -6.61
N PRO A 227 1.20 14.01 -6.71
CA PRO A 227 0.96 14.67 -7.99
C PRO A 227 2.25 15.07 -8.70
N ASN A 228 2.36 14.74 -9.99
CA ASN A 228 3.55 14.97 -10.81
C ASN A 228 4.84 14.32 -10.28
N GLU A 229 4.71 13.26 -9.49
CA GLU A 229 5.86 12.57 -8.93
C GLU A 229 5.64 11.04 -8.86
N TRP A 230 6.09 10.38 -7.80
CA TRP A 230 6.05 8.94 -7.69
C TRP A 230 4.65 8.46 -7.26
N ILE A 231 4.33 7.25 -7.69
CA ILE A 231 3.15 6.49 -7.29
C ILE A 231 3.60 5.09 -6.90
N SER A 232 3.08 4.56 -5.80
CA SER A 232 3.39 3.20 -5.38
C SER A 232 2.22 2.56 -4.65
N GLY A 233 2.10 1.24 -4.76
CA GLY A 233 1.19 0.49 -3.93
C GLY A 233 0.99 -0.95 -4.38
N VAL A 234 -0.22 -1.46 -4.15
CA VAL A 234 -0.60 -2.84 -4.47
C VAL A 234 -1.53 -2.85 -5.67
N ALA A 235 -1.13 -3.59 -6.71
CA ALA A 235 -1.98 -3.95 -7.83
C ALA A 235 -2.48 -5.40 -7.68
N TYR A 236 -3.58 -5.72 -8.37
CA TYR A 236 -4.20 -7.04 -8.34
C TYR A 236 -4.26 -7.67 -9.73
N THR A 237 -3.94 -8.96 -9.81
CA THR A 237 -4.18 -9.77 -11.00
C THR A 237 -5.39 -10.68 -10.80
N PHE A 238 -6.22 -10.76 -11.83
CA PHE A 238 -7.49 -11.49 -11.79
C PHE A 238 -7.43 -12.74 -12.65
N LYS A 239 -8.05 -13.82 -12.17
CA LYS A 239 -8.26 -15.05 -12.92
C LYS A 239 -9.62 -15.61 -12.53
N LYS A 240 -10.40 -16.03 -13.52
CA LYS A 240 -11.75 -16.58 -13.29
C LYS A 240 -11.69 -17.74 -12.29
N GLY A 241 -12.51 -17.67 -11.24
CA GLY A 241 -12.60 -18.70 -10.20
C GLY A 241 -11.47 -18.66 -9.16
N CYS A 242 -10.60 -17.66 -9.18
CA CYS A 242 -9.55 -17.47 -8.19
C CYS A 242 -9.74 -16.13 -7.48
N ASP A 243 -9.27 -16.05 -6.23
CA ASP A 243 -9.13 -14.76 -5.55
C ASP A 243 -8.14 -13.85 -6.30
N PRO A 244 -8.24 -12.52 -6.17
CA PRO A 244 -7.26 -11.60 -6.73
C PRO A 244 -5.85 -11.85 -6.15
N ALA A 245 -4.81 -11.91 -6.97
CA ALA A 245 -3.43 -11.99 -6.46
C ALA A 245 -2.79 -10.60 -6.42
N PRO A 246 -2.33 -10.15 -5.24
CA PRO A 246 -1.64 -8.88 -5.06
C PRO A 246 -0.21 -8.91 -5.61
N TYR A 247 0.33 -7.75 -5.95
CA TYR A 247 1.76 -7.53 -6.16
C TYR A 247 2.08 -6.04 -6.00
N LEU A 248 3.30 -5.75 -5.57
CA LEU A 248 3.78 -4.38 -5.43
C LEU A 248 4.06 -3.80 -6.81
N VAL A 249 3.61 -2.57 -7.02
CA VAL A 249 3.90 -1.79 -8.22
C VAL A 249 4.29 -0.37 -7.85
N SER A 250 5.13 0.23 -8.68
CA SER A 250 5.49 1.64 -8.59
C SER A 250 5.61 2.26 -9.97
N GLY A 251 5.50 3.56 -10.05
CA GLY A 251 5.64 4.34 -11.26
C GLY A 251 5.94 5.79 -10.97
N TYR A 252 5.98 6.57 -12.03
CA TYR A 252 6.12 8.02 -11.97
C TYR A 252 5.01 8.64 -12.81
N ASP A 253 4.20 9.46 -12.16
CA ASP A 253 3.21 10.31 -12.80
C ASP A 253 3.89 11.61 -13.22
N ASN A 254 4.13 11.79 -14.50
CA ASN A 254 4.68 13.02 -15.07
C ASN A 254 3.59 13.91 -15.70
N GLY A 255 2.31 13.66 -15.40
CA GLY A 255 1.18 14.35 -16.03
C GLY A 255 1.02 14.04 -17.52
N SER A 256 1.72 13.03 -18.07
CA SER A 256 1.57 12.65 -19.47
C SER A 256 0.24 11.94 -19.73
N LEU A 257 -0.06 11.71 -21.02
CA LEU A 257 -1.23 10.94 -21.47
C LEU A 257 -1.18 9.46 -21.05
N GLN A 258 -0.06 8.98 -20.50
CA GLN A 258 0.04 7.61 -20.02
C GLN A 258 0.61 7.55 -18.60
N LEU A 259 -0.16 6.95 -17.69
CA LEU A 259 0.36 6.52 -16.40
C LEU A 259 0.86 5.08 -16.52
N THR A 260 2.12 4.85 -16.17
CA THR A 260 2.72 3.51 -16.19
C THR A 260 3.13 3.08 -14.78
N LEU A 261 2.61 1.95 -14.33
CA LEU A 261 3.03 1.26 -13.11
C LEU A 261 3.74 -0.04 -13.46
N GLN A 262 4.78 -0.39 -12.73
CA GLN A 262 5.58 -1.59 -12.96
C GLN A 262 5.84 -2.35 -11.67
N GLY A 263 5.91 -3.67 -11.77
CA GLY A 263 6.21 -4.55 -10.65
C GLY A 263 6.34 -6.01 -11.08
N LYS A 264 6.89 -6.85 -10.22
CA LYS A 264 6.97 -8.29 -10.49
C LYS A 264 5.58 -8.90 -10.30
N ALA A 265 4.90 -9.23 -11.39
CA ALA A 265 3.54 -9.77 -11.34
C ALA A 265 3.50 -11.24 -10.88
N PRO A 266 2.41 -11.69 -10.24
CA PRO A 266 2.27 -13.06 -9.77
C PRO A 266 2.28 -14.07 -10.93
N VAL A 267 3.10 -15.11 -10.82
CA VAL A 267 3.09 -16.29 -11.67
C VAL A 267 2.21 -17.34 -11.01
N ARG A 268 1.21 -17.86 -11.73
CA ARG A 268 0.19 -18.76 -11.16
C ARG A 268 0.21 -20.15 -11.77
N ASP A 269 0.07 -21.15 -10.91
CA ASP A 269 -0.35 -22.51 -11.27
C ASP A 269 -1.76 -22.74 -10.70
N GLY A 270 -2.76 -22.90 -11.58
CA GLY A 270 -4.16 -22.81 -11.15
C GLY A 270 -4.47 -21.45 -10.49
N CYS A 271 -4.92 -21.47 -9.24
CA CYS A 271 -5.11 -20.27 -8.41
C CYS A 271 -3.92 -19.97 -7.47
N ASN A 272 -2.96 -20.88 -7.36
CA ASN A 272 -1.81 -20.75 -6.47
C ASN A 272 -0.77 -19.83 -7.10
N VAL A 273 -0.27 -18.87 -6.32
CA VAL A 273 0.89 -18.06 -6.72
C VAL A 273 2.15 -18.86 -6.42
N VAL A 274 2.95 -19.15 -7.45
CA VAL A 274 4.17 -19.97 -7.35
C VAL A 274 5.45 -19.13 -7.54
N GLY A 275 5.31 -17.85 -7.81
CA GLY A 275 6.43 -16.91 -7.94
C GLY A 275 5.99 -15.54 -8.43
N TYR A 276 6.97 -14.68 -8.69
CA TYR A 276 6.76 -13.31 -9.18
C TYR A 276 7.76 -13.01 -10.29
N SER A 277 7.34 -12.32 -11.36
CA SER A 277 8.16 -12.06 -12.54
C SER A 277 7.87 -10.69 -13.16
N ASP A 278 8.93 -10.01 -13.62
CA ASP A 278 8.88 -8.76 -14.36
C ASP A 278 8.68 -8.94 -15.87
N LYS A 279 8.62 -10.19 -16.36
CA LYS A 279 8.55 -10.50 -17.81
C LYS A 279 7.14 -10.70 -18.34
N GLY A 280 6.12 -10.71 -17.47
CA GLY A 280 4.74 -10.99 -17.84
C GLY A 280 3.97 -9.76 -18.34
N PRO A 281 2.84 -9.95 -19.04
CA PRO A 281 2.00 -8.84 -19.51
C PRO A 281 1.38 -8.03 -18.35
N ASN A 282 1.28 -8.64 -17.16
CA ASN A 282 0.81 -7.96 -15.95
C ASN A 282 1.94 -7.23 -15.21
N ALA A 283 3.20 -7.35 -15.62
CA ALA A 283 4.32 -6.68 -14.94
C ALA A 283 4.36 -5.16 -15.20
N LYS A 284 3.61 -4.70 -16.21
CA LYS A 284 3.49 -3.30 -16.60
C LYS A 284 2.02 -2.96 -16.81
N LEU A 285 1.47 -2.09 -15.97
CA LEU A 285 0.13 -1.53 -16.13
C LEU A 285 0.28 -0.19 -16.83
N VAL A 286 -0.33 -0.05 -17.99
CA VAL A 286 -0.42 1.22 -18.73
C VAL A 286 -1.86 1.69 -18.67
N PHE A 287 -2.03 2.94 -18.27
CA PHE A 287 -3.32 3.62 -18.23
C PHE A 287 -3.29 4.80 -19.18
N ASP A 288 -4.19 4.82 -20.15
CA ASP A 288 -4.33 5.89 -21.13
C ASP A 288 -5.27 6.96 -20.57
N ARG A 289 -4.81 8.20 -20.46
CA ARG A 289 -5.56 9.34 -19.87
C ARG A 289 -6.23 10.18 -20.96
N GLY A 290 -7.38 10.75 -20.62
CA GLY A 290 -8.10 11.68 -21.51
C GLY A 290 -9.04 11.00 -22.52
N GLU A 291 -9.54 9.80 -22.21
CA GLU A 291 -10.65 9.15 -22.93
C GLU A 291 -12.01 9.66 -22.46
#